data_AF-A0A9X2WPA0-F1
#
_entry.id   AF-A0A9X2WPA0-F1
#
_cell.length_a   1.000
_cell.length_b   1.000
_cell.length_c   1.000
_cell.angle_alpha   90.00
_cell.angle_beta   90.00
_cell.angle_gamma   90.00
#
_symmetry.space_group_name_H-M   'P 1'
#
loop_
_entity.id
_entity.type
_entity.pdbx_description
1 polymer ?
#
loop_
_entity_poly.entity_id
_entity_poly.type
_entity_poly.pdbx_seq_one_letter_code
_entity_poly.pdbx_strand_id
1 'polypeptide(L)'
;MLLMCAGLYKALKDDWLKINSVQSHNTSVQYVKANMTWQDRLDVLVSMPTREDAQTFIDTIAQPTLREVRATLIKKGQLADIIFKDERVRLVIGPDDPLYFVYGLRLRAFTVTGTTEENIDSEQAYYRVEVFLEHGGQQYDVMGYTQDQITADIVTQYERYLHYLHLSHAELVD
;
A
#
# COMPACT_ATOMS: atom_id res chain seq x y z
N MET A 1 32.01 -20.88 -15.60
CA MET A 1 30.57 -20.73 -15.92
C MET A 1 29.72 -20.41 -14.70
N LEU A 2 29.84 -21.12 -13.57
CA LEU A 2 29.02 -20.87 -12.37
C LEU A 2 29.10 -19.43 -11.82
N LEU A 3 30.28 -18.79 -11.85
CA LEU A 3 30.45 -17.39 -11.45
C LEU A 3 29.71 -16.40 -12.37
N MET A 4 29.64 -16.68 -13.68
CA MET A 4 28.84 -15.87 -14.61
C MET A 4 27.35 -16.06 -14.37
N CYS A 5 26.90 -17.28 -14.09
CA CYS A 5 25.49 -17.56 -13.75
C CYS A 5 25.07 -16.87 -12.45
N ALA A 6 25.94 -16.84 -11.43
CA ALA A 6 25.68 -16.13 -10.17
C ALA A 6 25.62 -14.60 -10.36
N GLY A 7 26.52 -14.04 -11.18
CA GLY A 7 26.48 -12.62 -11.54
C GLY A 7 25.22 -12.24 -12.32
N LEU A 8 24.83 -13.07 -13.29
CA LEU A 8 23.63 -12.86 -14.09
C LEU A 8 22.35 -12.98 -13.24
N TYR A 9 22.29 -13.93 -12.31
CA TYR A 9 21.17 -14.06 -11.37
C TYR A 9 21.02 -12.83 -10.48
N LYS A 10 22.13 -12.30 -9.96
CA LYS A 10 22.11 -11.07 -9.16
C LYS A 10 21.64 -9.86 -9.98
N ALA A 11 22.16 -9.70 -11.19
CA ALA A 11 21.74 -8.63 -12.09
C ALA A 11 20.25 -8.73 -12.48
N LEU A 12 19.76 -9.94 -12.82
CA LEU A 12 18.35 -10.20 -13.10
C LEU A 12 17.45 -9.90 -11.89
N LYS A 13 17.90 -10.22 -10.68
CA LYS A 13 17.16 -9.89 -9.45
C LYS A 13 17.04 -8.38 -9.26
N ASP A 14 18.13 -7.65 -9.46
CA ASP A 14 18.14 -6.18 -9.33
C ASP A 14 17.30 -5.51 -10.42
N ASP A 15 17.40 -5.98 -11.66
CA ASP A 15 16.56 -5.51 -12.78
C ASP A 15 15.08 -5.83 -12.55
N TRP A 16 14.76 -7.02 -12.02
CA TRP A 16 13.39 -7.38 -11.67
C TRP A 16 12.84 -6.47 -10.56
N LEU A 17 13.63 -6.20 -9.51
CA LEU A 17 13.25 -5.26 -8.44
C LEU A 17 13.04 -3.84 -8.98
N LYS A 18 13.86 -3.41 -9.94
CA LYS A 18 13.79 -2.08 -10.56
C LYS A 18 12.59 -1.93 -11.50
N ILE A 19 12.29 -2.93 -12.31
CA ILE A 19 11.10 -2.94 -13.18
C ILE A 19 9.84 -2.99 -12.33
N ASN A 20 9.84 -3.84 -11.30
CA ASN A 20 8.73 -4.02 -10.38
C ASN A 20 8.61 -2.87 -9.36
N SER A 21 9.52 -1.90 -9.31
CA SER A 21 9.30 -0.66 -8.56
C SER A 21 8.66 0.42 -9.45
N VAL A 22 9.07 0.51 -10.72
CA VAL A 22 8.59 1.51 -11.69
C VAL A 22 7.18 1.23 -12.20
N GLN A 23 6.83 -0.02 -12.53
CA GLN A 23 5.47 -0.38 -12.99
C GLN A 23 4.40 -0.29 -11.87
N SER A 24 4.87 -0.10 -10.66
CA SER A 24 4.18 -0.39 -9.41
C SER A 24 3.89 0.88 -8.61
N HIS A 25 4.73 1.88 -8.78
CA HIS A 25 4.54 3.22 -8.22
C HIS A 25 3.54 4.03 -9.06
N ASN A 26 2.27 3.63 -9.04
CA ASN A 26 1.15 4.41 -9.62
C ASN A 26 0.71 5.56 -8.70
N THR A 27 1.67 6.23 -8.03
CA THR A 27 1.39 7.36 -7.15
C THR A 27 1.29 8.68 -7.92
N SER A 28 1.71 8.72 -9.19
CA SER A 28 1.82 9.95 -10.00
C SER A 28 0.48 10.65 -10.27
N VAL A 29 -0.66 9.94 -10.23
CA VAL A 29 -1.97 10.49 -10.63
C VAL A 29 -2.76 11.10 -9.46
N GLN A 30 -2.36 10.86 -8.21
CA GLN A 30 -3.15 11.27 -7.03
C GLN A 30 -2.81 12.66 -6.46
N TYR A 31 -1.81 13.36 -7.02
CA TYR A 31 -1.36 14.66 -6.49
C TYR A 31 -2.23 15.84 -6.91
N VAL A 32 -2.93 15.77 -8.05
CA VAL A 32 -3.58 16.94 -8.66
C VAL A 32 -4.89 17.34 -7.95
N LYS A 33 -5.46 16.47 -7.11
CA LYS A 33 -6.72 16.74 -6.39
C LYS A 33 -6.58 17.00 -4.89
N ALA A 34 -5.45 16.68 -4.27
CA ALA A 34 -5.23 16.91 -2.84
C ALA A 34 -4.54 18.27 -2.66
N ASN A 35 -4.95 19.05 -1.66
CA ASN A 35 -4.34 20.33 -1.28
C ASN A 35 -2.89 20.20 -0.73
N MET A 36 -2.13 19.19 -1.17
CA MET A 36 -0.78 18.90 -0.71
C MET A 36 0.23 19.33 -1.77
N THR A 37 1.22 20.12 -1.38
CA THR A 37 2.26 20.54 -2.32
C THR A 37 3.25 19.41 -2.57
N TRP A 38 3.96 19.43 -3.71
CA TRP A 38 4.97 18.41 -4.00
C TRP A 38 6.15 18.50 -3.02
N GLN A 39 6.37 19.67 -2.42
CA GLN A 39 7.36 19.90 -1.36
C GLN A 39 6.97 19.16 -0.08
N ASP A 40 5.72 19.27 0.37
CA ASP A 40 5.22 18.51 1.54
C ASP A 40 5.38 17.00 1.33
N ARG A 41 5.15 16.53 0.09
CA ARG A 41 5.37 15.12 -0.25
C ARG A 41 6.83 14.73 -0.17
N LEU A 42 7.73 15.58 -0.67
CA LEU A 42 9.16 15.32 -0.62
C LEU A 42 9.66 15.27 0.83
N ASP A 43 9.18 16.17 1.68
CA ASP A 43 9.51 16.19 3.10
C ASP A 43 9.08 14.88 3.78
N VAL A 44 7.89 14.38 3.48
CA VAL A 44 7.44 13.06 3.98
C VAL A 44 8.33 11.93 3.46
N LEU A 45 8.72 11.95 2.18
CA LEU A 45 9.58 10.91 1.59
C LEU A 45 11.01 10.90 2.15
N VAL A 46 11.50 12.05 2.60
CA VAL A 46 12.85 12.21 3.16
C VAL A 46 12.84 12.09 4.68
N SER A 47 11.69 12.34 5.33
CA SER A 47 11.52 12.09 6.75
C SER A 47 11.65 10.59 7.06
N MET A 48 12.19 10.28 8.23
CA MET A 48 12.22 8.94 8.79
C MET A 48 11.15 8.90 9.90
N PRO A 49 9.89 8.53 9.59
CA PRO A 49 8.81 8.64 10.55
C PRO A 49 9.04 7.70 11.73
N THR A 50 8.67 8.15 12.93
CA THR A 50 8.68 7.30 14.12
C THR A 50 7.48 6.37 14.12
N ARG A 51 7.47 5.39 15.04
CA ARG A 51 6.30 4.52 15.26
C ARG A 51 5.05 5.33 15.62
N GLU A 52 5.22 6.37 16.43
CA GLU A 52 4.11 7.22 16.90
C GLU A 52 3.51 8.01 15.74
N ASP A 53 4.33 8.54 14.83
CA ASP A 53 3.85 9.24 13.63
C ASP A 53 3.03 8.31 12.74
N ALA A 54 3.53 7.10 12.50
CA ALA A 54 2.86 6.10 11.68
C ALA A 54 1.54 5.62 12.31
N GLN A 55 1.51 5.44 13.63
CA GLN A 55 0.29 5.06 14.35
C GLN A 55 -0.73 6.21 14.33
N THR A 56 -0.28 7.44 14.55
CA THR A 56 -1.12 8.65 14.46
C THR A 56 -1.74 8.79 13.08
N PHE A 57 -0.97 8.54 12.02
CA PHE A 57 -1.48 8.53 10.65
C PHE A 57 -2.60 7.49 10.46
N ILE A 58 -2.42 6.27 10.98
CA ILE A 58 -3.46 5.23 10.91
C ILE A 58 -4.74 5.68 11.63
N ASP A 59 -4.62 6.24 12.83
CA ASP A 59 -5.77 6.56 13.68
C ASP A 59 -6.53 7.80 13.20
N THR A 60 -5.82 8.81 12.69
CA THR A 60 -6.39 10.13 12.35
C THR A 60 -6.78 10.28 10.88
N ILE A 61 -6.08 9.60 9.97
CA ILE A 61 -6.32 9.71 8.52
C ILE A 61 -6.90 8.41 7.99
N ALA A 62 -6.15 7.30 8.11
CA ALA A 62 -6.51 6.08 7.42
C ALA A 62 -7.82 5.46 7.93
N GLN A 63 -7.95 5.27 9.24
CA GLN A 63 -9.12 4.63 9.84
C GLN A 63 -10.42 5.40 9.54
N PRO A 64 -10.48 6.74 9.70
CA PRO A 64 -11.64 7.53 9.29
C PRO A 64 -11.98 7.35 7.80
N THR A 65 -10.98 7.39 6.92
CA THR A 65 -11.17 7.18 5.47
C THR A 65 -11.75 5.80 5.16
N LEU A 66 -11.20 4.74 5.75
CA LEU A 66 -11.72 3.38 5.53
C LEU A 66 -13.17 3.25 6.00
N ARG A 67 -13.54 3.91 7.12
CA ARG A 67 -14.92 3.94 7.61
C ARG A 67 -15.87 4.67 6.66
N GLU A 68 -15.44 5.79 6.08
CA GLU A 68 -16.21 6.54 5.09
C GLU A 68 -16.44 5.72 3.82
N VAL A 69 -15.37 5.11 3.29
CA VAL A 69 -15.46 4.25 2.10
C VAL A 69 -16.39 3.06 2.37
N ARG A 70 -16.25 2.39 3.52
CA ARG A 70 -17.17 1.32 3.94
C ARG A 70 -18.62 1.79 3.95
N ALA A 71 -18.91 2.93 4.59
CA ALA A 71 -20.27 3.44 4.68
C ALA A 71 -20.84 3.73 3.28
N THR A 72 -20.02 4.24 2.36
CA THR A 72 -20.41 4.51 0.98
C THR A 72 -20.68 3.22 0.19
N LEU A 73 -19.86 2.18 0.38
CA LEU A 73 -20.06 0.87 -0.24
C LEU A 73 -21.37 0.23 0.24
N ILE A 74 -21.63 0.24 1.55
CA ILE A 74 -22.88 -0.28 2.14
C ILE A 74 -24.09 0.45 1.57
N LYS A 75 -24.04 1.79 1.47
CA LYS A 75 -25.11 2.60 0.84
C LYS A 75 -25.36 2.24 -0.63
N LYS A 76 -24.34 1.74 -1.33
CA LYS A 76 -24.44 1.27 -2.72
C LYS A 76 -24.83 -0.22 -2.83
N GLY A 77 -25.15 -0.87 -1.71
CA GLY A 77 -25.57 -2.27 -1.67
C GLY A 77 -24.42 -3.27 -1.65
N GLN A 78 -23.18 -2.83 -1.46
CA GLN A 78 -22.01 -3.71 -1.32
C GLN A 78 -21.74 -4.04 0.15
N LEU A 79 -21.58 -5.32 0.47
CA LEU A 79 -21.16 -5.73 1.80
C LEU A 79 -19.71 -5.32 2.02
N ALA A 80 -19.44 -4.61 3.12
CA ALA A 80 -18.08 -4.19 3.44
C ALA A 80 -17.88 -4.12 4.95
N ASP A 81 -16.73 -4.61 5.42
CA ASP A 81 -16.34 -4.63 6.82
C ASP A 81 -14.92 -4.11 7.02
N ILE A 82 -14.63 -3.69 8.26
CA ILE A 82 -13.31 -3.25 8.65
C ILE A 82 -12.80 -4.12 9.79
N ILE A 83 -11.60 -4.67 9.63
CA ILE A 83 -10.92 -5.52 10.60
C ILE A 83 -9.70 -4.76 11.13
N PHE A 84 -9.64 -4.61 12.46
CA PHE A 84 -8.51 -4.03 13.17
C PHE A 84 -7.73 -5.14 13.89
N LYS A 85 -6.44 -5.29 13.59
CA LYS A 85 -5.59 -6.31 14.22
C LYS A 85 -4.10 -5.94 14.15
N ASP A 86 -3.39 -6.03 15.27
CA ASP A 86 -1.91 -5.94 15.34
C ASP A 86 -1.29 -4.79 14.51
N GLU A 87 -1.74 -3.54 14.75
CA GLU A 87 -1.29 -2.34 14.01
C GLU A 87 -1.61 -2.40 12.50
N ARG A 88 -2.71 -3.08 12.18
CA ARG A 88 -3.26 -3.15 10.82
C ARG A 88 -4.73 -2.82 10.83
N VAL A 89 -5.14 -2.12 9.79
CA VAL A 89 -6.54 -1.89 9.45
C VAL A 89 -6.80 -2.45 8.06
N ARG A 90 -7.85 -3.25 7.91
CA ARG A 90 -8.24 -3.85 6.63
C ARG A 90 -9.68 -3.49 6.31
N LEU A 91 -9.91 -2.94 5.13
CA LEU A 91 -11.22 -2.87 4.50
C LEU A 91 -11.43 -4.14 3.67
N VAL A 92 -12.47 -4.90 3.99
CA VAL A 92 -12.88 -6.11 3.28
C VAL A 92 -14.20 -5.83 2.56
N ILE A 93 -14.26 -6.06 1.25
CA ILE A 93 -15.47 -5.90 0.43
C ILE A 93 -15.91 -7.30 0.00
N GLY A 94 -17.19 -7.61 0.22
CA GLY A 94 -17.78 -8.92 -0.03
C GLY A 94 -17.22 -10.02 0.89
N PRO A 95 -17.22 -9.88 2.23
CA PRO A 95 -16.60 -10.86 3.13
C PRO A 95 -17.18 -12.29 3.01
N ASP A 96 -18.41 -12.43 2.51
CA ASP A 96 -19.09 -13.72 2.28
C ASP A 96 -18.90 -14.24 0.83
N ASP A 97 -18.18 -13.50 -0.02
CA ASP A 97 -17.92 -13.85 -1.41
C ASP A 97 -16.57 -14.58 -1.53
N PRO A 98 -16.48 -15.71 -2.25
CA PRO A 98 -15.19 -16.32 -2.61
C PRO A 98 -14.21 -15.36 -3.31
N LEU A 99 -14.74 -14.33 -3.98
CA LEU A 99 -14.04 -13.26 -4.69
C LEU A 99 -14.04 -11.95 -3.88
N TYR A 100 -13.90 -12.04 -2.55
CA TYR A 100 -13.78 -10.87 -1.68
C TYR A 100 -12.55 -10.02 -2.02
N PHE A 101 -12.65 -8.70 -1.83
CA PHE A 101 -11.51 -7.77 -2.00
C PHE A 101 -11.02 -7.28 -0.65
N VAL A 102 -9.70 -7.11 -0.50
CA VAL A 102 -9.10 -6.57 0.72
C VAL A 102 -8.13 -5.45 0.40
N TYR A 103 -8.35 -4.31 1.03
CA TYR A 103 -7.42 -3.21 1.13
C TYR A 103 -6.92 -3.08 2.57
N GLY A 104 -5.68 -3.48 2.83
CA GLY A 104 -5.05 -3.42 4.14
C GLY A 104 -4.01 -2.33 4.23
N LEU A 105 -3.91 -1.69 5.40
CA LEU A 105 -2.79 -0.84 5.78
C LEU A 105 -2.10 -1.47 6.98
N ARG A 106 -0.78 -1.57 6.91
CA ARG A 106 0.04 -2.22 7.93
C ARG A 106 1.24 -1.36 8.28
N LEU A 107 1.44 -1.16 9.58
CA LEU A 107 2.65 -0.56 10.12
C LEU A 107 3.84 -1.54 10.01
N ARG A 108 4.97 -1.03 9.52
CA ARG A 108 6.21 -1.80 9.29
C ARG A 108 7.43 -1.00 9.75
N ALA A 109 8.31 -1.65 10.50
CA ALA A 109 9.61 -1.11 10.89
C ALA A 109 10.69 -1.51 9.87
N PHE A 110 11.56 -0.58 9.53
CA PHE A 110 12.72 -0.77 8.67
C PHE A 110 13.96 -0.19 9.34
N THR A 111 15.12 -0.80 9.09
CA THR A 111 16.42 -0.29 9.56
C THR A 111 17.17 0.35 8.40
N VAL A 112 17.87 1.45 8.66
CA VAL A 112 18.72 2.09 7.66
C VAL A 112 19.98 1.24 7.47
N THR A 113 20.14 0.59 6.34
CA THR A 113 21.36 -0.17 6.03
C THR A 113 22.49 0.81 5.69
N GLY A 114 23.45 0.97 6.62
CA GLY A 114 24.61 1.84 6.44
C GLY A 114 25.44 2.07 7.71
N THR A 115 24.92 1.73 8.89
CA THR A 115 25.67 1.74 10.16
C THR A 115 26.26 0.36 10.43
N THR A 116 27.58 0.31 10.62
CA THR A 116 28.36 -0.88 10.98
C THR A 116 27.69 -1.66 12.11
N GLU A 117 27.74 -2.99 12.06
CA GLU A 117 27.05 -3.97 12.93
C GLU A 117 27.25 -3.79 14.45
N GLU A 118 28.11 -2.86 14.89
CA GLU A 118 28.52 -2.65 16.28
C GLU A 118 27.72 -1.58 17.04
N ASN A 119 26.83 -0.81 16.40
CA ASN A 119 25.99 0.19 17.08
C ASN A 119 24.53 0.17 16.59
N ILE A 120 23.91 -1.00 16.58
CA ILE A 120 22.47 -1.12 16.35
C ILE A 120 21.79 -0.89 17.70
N ASP A 121 21.76 0.38 18.14
CA ASP A 121 20.73 0.75 19.09
C ASP A 121 19.39 0.72 18.35
N SER A 122 18.35 0.30 19.05
CA SER A 122 16.95 0.27 18.59
C SER A 122 16.42 1.63 18.08
N GLU A 123 17.21 2.70 18.20
CA GLU A 123 16.94 4.09 17.81
C GLU A 123 17.07 4.42 16.32
N GLN A 124 17.56 3.52 15.45
CA GLN A 124 17.68 3.79 14.00
C GLN A 124 16.61 3.11 13.13
N ALA A 125 15.50 2.68 13.72
CA ALA A 125 14.37 2.14 12.98
C ALA A 125 13.42 3.25 12.55
N TYR A 126 13.05 3.27 11.27
CA TYR A 126 12.00 4.13 10.74
C TYR A 126 10.77 3.31 10.36
N TYR A 127 9.61 3.94 10.42
CA TYR A 127 8.33 3.27 10.25
C TYR A 127 7.62 3.74 8.98
N ARG A 128 6.98 2.79 8.31
CA ARG A 128 6.18 3.00 7.10
C ARG A 128 4.79 2.40 7.28
N VAL A 129 3.82 2.97 6.58
CA VAL A 129 2.46 2.43 6.51
C VAL A 129 2.27 1.88 5.11
N GLU A 130 2.38 0.57 4.99
CA GLU A 130 2.34 -0.11 3.70
C GLU A 130 0.94 -0.61 3.35
N VAL A 131 0.57 -0.48 2.08
CA VAL A 131 -0.63 -1.10 1.53
C VAL A 131 -0.39 -2.59 1.33
N PHE A 132 -1.39 -3.39 1.69
CA PHE A 132 -1.42 -4.82 1.52
C PHE A 132 -2.74 -5.26 0.88
N LEU A 133 -2.67 -5.82 -0.32
CA LEU A 133 -3.81 -6.38 -1.03
C LEU A 133 -3.70 -7.90 -1.10
N GLU A 134 -4.82 -8.60 -0.89
CA GLU A 134 -4.88 -10.09 -0.91
C GLU A 134 -4.54 -10.67 -2.30
N HIS A 135 -4.90 -9.94 -3.36
CA HIS A 135 -4.84 -10.41 -4.76
C HIS A 135 -3.55 -10.03 -5.47
N GLY A 136 -2.46 -9.81 -4.72
CA GLY A 136 -1.14 -9.46 -5.29
C GLY A 136 -0.87 -7.96 -5.31
N GLY A 137 -1.01 -7.30 -4.16
CA GLY A 137 -0.67 -5.89 -3.98
C GLY A 137 0.79 -5.65 -3.64
N GLN A 138 1.30 -4.52 -4.11
CA GLN A 138 2.65 -4.04 -3.85
C GLN A 138 2.72 -3.37 -2.47
N GLN A 139 3.79 -3.62 -1.74
CA GLN A 139 4.08 -3.08 -0.40
C GLN A 139 4.61 -1.65 -0.51
N TYR A 140 3.81 -0.74 -1.06
CA TYR A 140 4.15 0.68 -1.16
C TYR A 140 3.66 1.45 0.06
N ASP A 141 4.36 2.54 0.36
CA ASP A 141 4.12 3.35 1.55
C ASP A 141 3.22 4.55 1.24
N VAL A 142 2.19 4.70 2.06
CA VAL A 142 1.18 5.75 1.97
C VAL A 142 1.31 6.78 3.09
N MET A 143 2.38 6.71 3.89
CA MET A 143 2.66 7.74 4.89
C MET A 143 2.56 9.14 4.27
N GLY A 144 1.88 10.03 4.98
CA GLY A 144 1.61 11.41 4.58
C GLY A 144 0.57 11.58 3.47
N TYR A 145 -0.19 10.55 3.10
CA TYR A 145 -1.35 10.73 2.22
C TYR A 145 -2.48 11.48 2.92
N THR A 146 -3.25 12.24 2.15
CA THR A 146 -4.52 12.81 2.66
C THR A 146 -5.64 11.76 2.63
N GLN A 147 -6.75 12.05 3.29
CA GLN A 147 -7.95 11.20 3.24
C GLN A 147 -8.45 10.99 1.80
N ASP A 148 -8.40 12.04 0.98
CA ASP A 148 -8.78 11.98 -0.44
C ASP A 148 -7.84 11.08 -1.25
N GLN A 149 -6.54 11.11 -0.95
CA GLN A 149 -5.55 10.26 -1.62
C GLN A 149 -5.74 8.78 -1.26
N ILE A 150 -5.96 8.47 0.02
CA ILE A 150 -6.28 7.10 0.45
C ILE A 150 -7.60 6.63 -0.19
N THR A 151 -8.61 7.50 -0.26
CA THR A 151 -9.89 7.18 -0.92
C THR A 151 -9.70 6.89 -2.41
N ALA A 152 -8.99 7.76 -3.11
CA ALA A 152 -8.68 7.58 -4.52
C ALA A 152 -7.90 6.27 -4.75
N ASP A 153 -6.95 5.96 -3.89
CA ASP A 153 -6.18 4.73 -3.95
C ASP A 153 -7.05 3.49 -3.77
N ILE A 154 -7.89 3.45 -2.74
CA ILE A 154 -8.82 2.34 -2.51
C ILE A 154 -9.71 2.12 -3.74
N VAL A 155 -10.26 3.19 -4.32
CA VAL A 155 -11.13 3.11 -5.50
C VAL A 155 -10.36 2.58 -6.71
N THR A 156 -9.15 3.09 -6.98
CA THR A 156 -8.31 2.62 -8.08
C THR A 156 -7.92 1.14 -7.92
N GLN A 157 -7.55 0.70 -6.71
CA GLN A 157 -7.22 -0.71 -6.48
C GLN A 157 -8.45 -1.61 -6.62
N TYR A 158 -9.63 -1.15 -6.18
CA TYR A 158 -10.87 -1.91 -6.34
C TYR A 158 -11.29 -1.99 -7.82
N GLU A 159 -11.16 -0.92 -8.59
CA GLU A 159 -11.41 -0.92 -10.04
C GLU A 159 -10.50 -1.91 -10.77
N ARG A 160 -9.20 -1.92 -10.44
CA ARG A 160 -8.24 -2.90 -11.00
C ARG A 160 -8.63 -4.32 -10.65
N TYR A 161 -9.09 -4.56 -9.43
CA TYR A 161 -9.57 -5.88 -9.01
C TYR A 161 -10.81 -6.31 -9.81
N LEU A 162 -11.80 -5.44 -9.98
CA LEU A 162 -12.98 -5.72 -10.80
C LEU A 162 -12.61 -5.99 -12.27
N HIS A 163 -11.66 -5.23 -12.81
CA HIS A 163 -11.15 -5.47 -14.17
C HIS A 163 -10.45 -6.84 -14.29
N TYR A 164 -9.66 -7.23 -13.28
CA TYR A 164 -9.08 -8.56 -13.21
C TYR A 164 -10.15 -9.65 -13.16
N LEU A 165 -11.20 -9.49 -12.35
CA LEU A 165 -12.32 -10.44 -12.29
C LEU A 165 -13.01 -10.56 -13.65
N HIS A 166 -13.23 -9.44 -14.34
CA HIS A 166 -13.79 -9.43 -15.68
C HIS A 166 -12.90 -10.21 -16.65
N LEU A 167 -11.60 -9.96 -16.70
CA LEU A 167 -10.70 -10.68 -17.61
C LEU A 167 -10.53 -12.17 -17.27
N SER A 168 -10.63 -12.55 -15.99
CA SER A 168 -10.41 -13.92 -15.54
C SER A 168 -11.66 -14.81 -15.60
N HIS A 169 -12.86 -14.21 -15.52
CA HIS A 169 -14.12 -14.95 -15.43
C HIS A 169 -15.15 -14.58 -16.52
N ALA A 170 -14.91 -13.57 -17.37
CA ALA A 170 -15.84 -13.26 -18.45
C ALA A 170 -15.69 -14.27 -19.60
N GLU A 171 -16.70 -15.13 -19.75
CA GLU A 171 -17.00 -15.77 -21.03
C GLU A 171 -17.78 -14.76 -21.89
N LEU A 172 -17.36 -14.58 -23.15
CA LEU A 172 -18.14 -13.79 -24.11
C LEU A 172 -19.47 -14.50 -24.36
N VAL A 173 -20.57 -13.79 -24.14
CA VAL A 173 -21.90 -14.27 -24.54
C VAL A 173 -22.06 -13.90 -26.02
N ASP A 174 -22.06 -14.91 -26.89
CA ASP A 174 -22.37 -14.80 -28.33
C ASP A 174 -23.88 -14.61 -28.57
#